data_AF-A0A6L9KVX3-F1
#
_entry.id   AF-A0A6L9KVX3-F1
#
_cell.length_a   1.000
_cell.length_b   1.000
_cell.length_c   1.000
_cell.angle_alpha   90.00
_cell.angle_beta   90.00
_cell.angle_gamma   90.00
#
_symmetry.space_group_name_H-M   'P 1'
#
loop_
_entity.id
_entity.type
_entity.pdbx_description
1 polymer ?
#
loop_
_entity_poly.entity_id
_entity_poly.type
_entity_poly.pdbx_seq_one_letter_code
_entity_poly.pdbx_strand_id
1 'polypeptide(L)'
;MSSKNPIRWLWGFFVAAAITLMIFNFVRKYEADLAESIFQTTALERIDLLSANIKLALEGLISLGAYYDGSSAIDRAKFQRLTRPILKDNSTIPALEWVPRVPDSKRADYV
;
A
#
# COMPACT_ATOMS: atom_id res chain seq x y z
N MET A 1 1.45 -74.91 -10.00
CA MET A 1 1.43 -73.85 -11.03
C MET A 1 0.43 -72.78 -10.60
N SER A 2 0.88 -71.70 -9.94
CA SER A 2 -0.01 -70.62 -9.49
C SER A 2 0.07 -69.48 -10.52
N SER A 3 -0.91 -69.43 -11.42
CA SER A 3 -1.11 -68.30 -12.33
C SER A 3 -1.46 -67.07 -11.49
N LYS A 4 -0.46 -66.28 -11.11
CA LYS A 4 -0.69 -64.97 -10.49
C LYS A 4 -1.41 -64.12 -11.53
N ASN A 5 -2.70 -63.85 -11.30
CA ASN A 5 -3.54 -63.05 -12.20
C ASN A 5 -2.85 -61.69 -12.45
N PRO A 6 -2.30 -61.45 -13.66
CA PRO A 6 -1.51 -60.25 -13.96
C PRO A 6 -2.33 -58.95 -13.82
N ILE A 7 -3.65 -59.09 -13.93
CA ILE A 7 -4.65 -58.03 -13.77
C ILE A 7 -4.61 -57.40 -12.37
N ARG A 8 -4.33 -58.15 -11.30
CA ARG A 8 -4.32 -57.59 -9.91
C ARG A 8 -3.20 -56.58 -9.67
N TRP A 9 -2.04 -56.77 -10.30
CA TRP A 9 -0.91 -55.85 -10.19
C TRP A 9 -1.17 -54.54 -10.92
N LEU A 10 -1.83 -54.60 -12.08
CA LEU A 10 -2.24 -53.42 -12.83
C LEU A 10 -3.22 -52.57 -12.01
N TRP A 11 -4.22 -53.17 -11.37
CA TRP A 11 -5.14 -52.43 -10.48
C TRP A 11 -4.44 -51.73 -9.33
N GLY A 12 -3.47 -52.39 -8.67
CA GLY A 12 -2.69 -51.77 -7.60
C GLY A 12 -1.91 -50.54 -8.09
N PHE A 13 -1.31 -50.63 -9.28
CA PHE A 13 -0.61 -49.51 -9.91
C PHE A 13 -1.56 -48.35 -10.23
N PHE A 14 -2.72 -48.62 -10.84
CA PHE A 14 -3.70 -47.59 -11.16
C PHE A 14 -4.24 -46.89 -9.91
N VAL A 15 -4.49 -47.63 -8.82
CA VAL A 15 -4.93 -47.05 -7.55
C VAL A 15 -3.84 -46.14 -6.97
N ALA A 16 -2.58 -46.59 -6.94
CA ALA A 16 -1.47 -45.77 -6.45
C ALA A 16 -1.27 -44.51 -7.30
N ALA A 17 -1.37 -44.63 -8.64
CA ALA A 17 -1.29 -43.50 -9.55
C ALA A 17 -2.46 -42.51 -9.33
N ALA A 18 -3.68 -43.01 -9.14
CA ALA A 18 -4.85 -42.18 -8.85
C ALA A 18 -4.70 -41.42 -7.52
N ILE A 19 -4.24 -42.10 -6.47
CA ILE A 19 -3.98 -41.47 -5.15
C ILE A 19 -2.91 -40.39 -5.28
N THR A 20 -1.80 -40.69 -5.98
CA THR A 20 -0.72 -39.73 -6.19
C THR A 20 -1.22 -38.49 -6.94
N LEU A 21 -2.02 -38.70 -7.99
CA LEU A 21 -2.63 -37.61 -8.76
C LEU A 21 -3.61 -36.79 -7.92
N MET A 22 -4.39 -37.44 -7.05
CA MET A 22 -5.33 -36.78 -6.15
C MET A 22 -4.60 -35.91 -5.13
N ILE A 23 -3.55 -36.45 -4.49
CA ILE A 23 -2.72 -35.71 -3.53
C ILE A 23 -2.03 -34.54 -4.24
N PHE A 24 -1.45 -34.77 -5.41
CA PHE A 24 -0.80 -33.72 -6.18
C PHE A 24 -1.75 -32.55 -6.48
N ASN A 25 -2.96 -32.85 -6.96
CA ASN A 25 -3.96 -31.81 -7.21
C ASN A 25 -4.41 -31.11 -5.93
N PHE A 26 -4.56 -31.85 -4.82
CA PHE A 26 -4.94 -31.27 -3.54
C PHE A 26 -3.87 -30.30 -3.02
N VAL A 27 -2.61 -30.72 -3.02
CA VAL A 27 -1.48 -29.88 -2.60
C VAL A 27 -1.37 -28.64 -3.48
N ARG A 28 -1.49 -28.78 -4.81
CA ARG A 28 -1.44 -27.66 -5.74
C ARG A 28 -2.54 -26.63 -5.51
N LYS A 29 -3.76 -27.09 -5.21
CA LYS A 29 -4.87 -26.19 -4.86
C LYS A 29 -4.62 -25.48 -3.54
N TYR A 30 -4.21 -26.23 -2.52
CA TYR A 30 -3.91 -25.66 -1.22
C TYR A 30 -2.77 -24.63 -1.27
N GLU A 31 -1.71 -24.89 -2.04
CA GLU A 31 -0.63 -23.93 -2.27
C GLU A 31 -1.12 -22.66 -2.97
N ALA A 32 -2.00 -22.79 -3.98
CA ALA A 32 -2.57 -21.64 -4.68
C ALA A 32 -3.45 -20.80 -3.76
N ASP A 33 -4.35 -21.44 -3.00
CA ASP A 33 -5.23 -20.77 -2.05
C ASP A 33 -4.43 -20.07 -0.94
N LEU A 34 -3.36 -20.70 -0.44
CA LEU A 34 -2.45 -20.12 0.55
C LEU A 34 -1.70 -18.91 -0.03
N ALA A 35 -1.16 -19.03 -1.25
CA ALA A 35 -0.46 -17.93 -1.91
C ALA A 35 -1.39 -16.73 -2.15
N GLU A 36 -2.63 -16.98 -2.57
CA GLU A 36 -3.65 -15.94 -2.75
C GLU A 36 -3.99 -15.27 -1.42
N SER A 37 -4.21 -16.04 -0.35
CA SER A 37 -4.51 -15.48 0.97
C SER A 37 -3.37 -14.60 1.49
N ILE A 38 -2.12 -15.06 1.41
CA ILE A 38 -0.94 -14.27 1.82
C ILE A 38 -0.85 -12.99 0.99
N PHE A 39 -1.07 -13.09 -0.33
CA PHE A 39 -1.06 -11.93 -1.21
C PHE A 39 -2.14 -10.91 -0.82
N GLN A 40 -3.38 -11.35 -0.61
CA GLN A 40 -4.49 -10.47 -0.25
C GLN A 40 -4.24 -9.77 1.09
N THR A 41 -3.81 -10.50 2.12
CA THR A 41 -3.47 -9.89 3.42
C THR A 41 -2.35 -8.87 3.29
N THR A 42 -1.27 -9.22 2.59
CA THR A 42 -0.14 -8.30 2.37
C THR A 42 -0.54 -7.06 1.57
N ALA A 43 -1.40 -7.23 0.56
CA ALA A 43 -1.89 -6.13 -0.26
C ALA A 43 -2.77 -5.17 0.56
N LEU A 44 -3.69 -5.71 1.37
CA LEU A 44 -4.55 -4.91 2.24
C LEU A 44 -3.72 -4.13 3.27
N GLU A 45 -2.77 -4.77 3.96
CA GLU A 45 -1.87 -4.10 4.89
C GLU A 45 -1.11 -2.94 4.23
N ARG A 46 -0.62 -3.14 3.00
CA ARG A 46 0.07 -2.07 2.24
C ARG A 46 -0.86 -0.93 1.84
N ILE A 47 -2.10 -1.23 1.45
CA ILE A 47 -3.10 -0.22 1.09
C ILE A 47 -3.49 0.59 2.33
N ASP A 48 -3.64 -0.05 3.48
CA ASP A 48 -3.97 0.62 4.74
C ASP A 48 -2.84 1.55 5.19
N LEU A 49 -1.59 1.08 5.12
CA LEU A 49 -0.42 1.92 5.40
C LEU A 49 -0.34 3.13 4.45
N LEU A 50 -0.58 2.93 3.16
CA LEU A 50 -0.60 4.02 2.18
C LEU A 50 -1.71 5.03 2.49
N SER A 51 -2.91 4.54 2.79
CA SER A 51 -4.07 5.37 3.15
C SER A 51 -3.82 6.18 4.42
N ALA A 52 -3.23 5.57 5.44
CA ALA A 52 -2.87 6.24 6.69
C ALA A 52 -1.83 7.35 6.44
N ASN A 53 -0.80 7.06 5.64
CA ASN A 53 0.22 8.03 5.26
C ASN A 53 -0.35 9.24 4.51
N ILE A 54 -1.24 9.02 3.55
CA ILE A 54 -1.93 10.10 2.82
C ILE A 54 -2.79 10.92 3.77
N LYS A 55 -3.53 10.26 4.67
CA LYS A 55 -4.39 10.95 5.64
C LYS A 55 -3.59 11.84 6.58
N LEU A 56 -2.47 11.35 7.13
CA LEU A 56 -1.57 12.14 7.97
C LEU A 56 -1.00 13.35 7.24
N ALA A 57 -0.60 13.19 5.98
CA ALA A 57 -0.13 14.30 5.16
C ALA A 57 -1.23 15.36 4.94
N LEU A 58 -2.46 14.91 4.65
CA LEU A 58 -3.60 15.79 4.45
C LEU A 58 -4.00 16.54 5.72
N GLU A 59 -4.01 15.87 6.88
CA GLU A 59 -4.29 16.48 8.18
C GLU A 59 -3.27 17.56 8.52
N GLY A 60 -1.99 17.34 8.21
CA GLY A 60 -0.93 18.35 8.32
C GLY A 60 -1.21 19.56 7.43
N LEU A 61 -1.63 19.35 6.19
CA LEU A 61 -1.97 20.42 5.25
C LEU A 61 -3.21 21.21 5.67
N ILE A 62 -4.26 20.54 6.14
CA ILE A 62 -5.50 21.17 6.66
C ILE A 62 -5.18 22.01 7.89
N SER A 63 -4.40 21.47 8.83
CA SER A 63 -3.97 22.19 10.04
C SER A 63 -3.16 23.43 9.70
N LEU A 64 -2.27 23.31 8.69
CA LEU A 64 -1.53 24.43 8.15
C LEU A 64 -2.51 25.47 7.58
N GLY A 65 -3.42 25.09 6.68
CA GLY A 65 -4.42 25.98 6.08
C GLY A 65 -5.27 26.74 7.12
N ALA A 66 -5.79 26.04 8.13
CA ALA A 66 -6.57 26.66 9.21
C ALA A 66 -5.75 27.70 10.01
N TYR A 67 -4.45 27.46 10.20
CA TYR A 67 -3.56 28.45 10.81
C TYR A 67 -3.35 29.68 9.90
N TYR A 68 -3.26 29.49 8.58
CA TYR A 68 -3.20 30.60 7.61
C TYR A 68 -4.46 31.46 7.64
N ASP A 69 -5.64 30.84 7.67
CA ASP A 69 -6.92 31.54 7.66
C ASP A 69 -7.13 32.43 8.90
N GLY A 70 -6.58 32.02 10.06
CA GLY A 70 -6.64 32.79 11.30
C GLY A 70 -5.52 33.83 11.48
N SER A 71 -4.50 33.84 10.62
CA SER A 71 -3.33 34.71 10.73
C SER A 71 -3.44 35.92 9.80
N SER A 72 -3.26 37.14 10.33
CA SER A 72 -2.99 38.31 9.49
C SER A 72 -1.64 38.16 8.77
N ALA A 73 -1.64 38.52 7.48
CA ALA A 73 -0.49 38.59 6.55
C ALA A 73 0.66 37.61 6.84
N ILE A 74 0.67 36.46 6.17
CA ILE A 74 1.81 35.55 6.22
C ILE A 74 2.83 35.96 5.14
N ASP A 75 4.11 36.00 5.50
CA ASP A 75 5.24 36.15 4.58
C ASP A 75 6.01 34.82 4.43
N ARG A 76 6.93 34.76 3.46
CA ARG A 76 7.76 33.57 3.20
C ARG A 76 8.52 33.09 4.44
N ALA A 77 9.00 34.02 5.27
CA ALA A 77 9.80 33.71 6.45
C ALA A 77 8.97 33.08 7.59
N LYS A 78 7.73 33.55 7.78
CA LYS A 78 6.75 33.00 8.71
C LYS A 78 6.26 31.63 8.22
N PHE A 79 6.03 31.46 6.91
CA PHE A 79 5.77 30.14 6.32
C PHE A 79 6.88 29.14 6.59
N GLN A 80 8.15 29.51 6.32
CA GLN A 80 9.28 28.62 6.59
C GLN A 80 9.37 28.23 8.07
N ARG A 81 9.19 29.18 9.00
CA ARG A 81 9.25 28.88 10.44
C ARG A 81 8.17 27.89 10.88
N LEU A 82 6.97 27.99 10.32
CA LEU A 82 5.83 27.13 10.66
C LEU A 82 5.95 25.73 10.06
N THR A 83 6.44 25.62 8.82
CA THR A 83 6.52 24.34 8.10
C THR A 83 7.75 23.51 8.44
N ARG A 84 8.83 24.14 8.93
CA ARG A 84 10.08 23.46 9.31
C ARG A 84 9.90 22.31 10.32
N PRO A 85 9.16 22.46 11.44
CA PRO A 85 8.91 21.34 12.35
C PRO A 85 8.03 20.25 11.70
N ILE A 86 7.03 20.62 10.91
CA ILE A 86 6.14 19.67 10.21
C ILE A 86 6.96 18.78 9.25
N LEU A 87 7.89 19.38 8.48
CA LEU A 87 8.77 18.66 7.57
C LEU A 87 9.82 17.82 8.29
N LYS A 88 10.24 18.22 9.49
CA LYS A 88 11.21 17.46 10.30
C LYS A 88 10.58 16.19 10.87
N ASP A 89 9.33 16.28 11.31
CA ASP A 89 8.65 15.21 12.03
C ASP A 89 7.83 14.28 11.09
N ASN A 90 7.62 14.69 9.83
CA ASN A 90 6.84 13.92 8.85
C ASN A 90 7.66 13.57 7.59
N SER A 91 8.25 12.38 7.56
CA SER A 91 9.04 11.88 6.41
C SER A 91 8.23 11.65 5.12
N THR A 92 6.91 11.72 5.22
CA THR A 92 5.99 11.45 4.10
C THR A 92 5.77 12.68 3.21
N ILE A 93 6.11 13.88 3.69
CA ILE A 93 5.97 15.13 2.94
C ILE A 93 7.37 15.58 2.47
N PRO A 94 7.69 15.46 1.16
CA PRO A 94 9.02 15.83 0.68
C PRO A 94 9.26 17.34 0.67
N ALA A 95 8.21 18.13 0.46
CA ALA A 95 8.28 19.60 0.47
C ALA A 95 6.90 20.22 0.69
N LEU A 96 6.88 21.45 1.22
CA LEU A 96 5.71 22.31 1.30
C LEU A 96 6.06 23.66 0.65
N GLU A 97 5.18 24.16 -0.22
CA GLU A 97 5.36 25.43 -0.91
C GLU A 97 4.24 26.41 -0.56
N TRP A 98 4.58 27.69 -0.47
CA TRP A 98 3.63 28.79 -0.32
C TRP A 98 3.44 29.52 -1.64
N VAL A 99 2.23 29.47 -2.17
CA VAL A 99 1.85 30.16 -3.42
C VAL A 99 0.80 31.24 -3.10
N PRO A 100 1.21 32.48 -2.79
CA PRO A 100 0.26 33.55 -2.50
C PRO A 100 -0.53 33.93 -3.75
N ARG A 101 -1.83 34.17 -3.59
CA ARG A 101 -2.65 34.75 -4.66
C ARG A 101 -2.38 36.25 -4.74
N VAL A 102 -1.60 36.68 -5.73
CA VAL A 102 -1.27 38.09 -5.98
C VAL A 102 -2.16 38.64 -7.10
N PRO A 103 -3.00 39.67 -6.84
CA PRO A 103 -3.74 40.37 -7.89
C PRO A 103 -2.79 41.03 -8.90
N ASP A 104 -3.20 41.14 -10.16
CA ASP A 104 -2.37 41.74 -11.23
C ASP A 104 -1.84 43.13 -10.88
N SER A 105 -2.66 43.95 -10.21
CA SER A 105 -2.28 45.29 -9.77
C SER A 105 -1.14 45.33 -8.75
N LYS A 106 -0.89 44.23 -8.03
CA LYS A 106 0.18 44.10 -7.03
C LYS A 106 1.35 43.25 -7.52
N ARG A 107 1.29 42.73 -8.75
CA ARG A 107 2.29 41.78 -9.25
C ARG A 107 3.68 42.42 -9.36
N ALA A 108 3.76 43.72 -9.65
CA ALA A 108 5.02 44.47 -9.72
C ALA A 108 5.74 44.61 -8.37
N ASP A 109 5.02 44.50 -7.26
CA ASP A 109 5.57 44.62 -5.89
C ASP A 109 6.11 43.27 -5.36
N TYR A 110 5.88 42.17 -6.10
CA TYR A 110 6.17 40.79 -5.68
C TYR A 110 7.23 40.07 -6.53
N VAL A 111 7.85 40.75 -7.52
CA VAL A 111 8.95 40.23 -8.36
C VAL A 111 10.29 40.38 -7.66
#